data_AF-A0A397ANW9-F1
#
_entry.id   AF-A0A397ANW9-F1
#
_cell.length_a   1.000
_cell.length_b   1.000
_cell.length_c   1.000
_cell.angle_alpha   90.00
_cell.angle_beta   90.00
_cell.angle_gamma   90.00
#
_symmetry.space_group_name_H-M   'P 1'
#
loop_
_entity.id
_entity.type
_entity.pdbx_description
1 polymer ?
#
loop_
_entity_poly.entity_id
_entity_poly.type
_entity_poly.pdbx_seq_one_letter_code
_entity_poly.pdbx_strand_id
1 'polypeptide(L)'
;MSGGQATASAWSAWLDRLENARTSEKNLSTKIRSGNVANLGTSVFALQQSVSRLRREFDSMTSGSTTNAVATPQELRRREDLLRDLETQTRSLLAAYNNRAQDQDDQLSLIGQGVSNLKQYSLSVKNETDLHVRLLDDINVDVDRATTGLEAEGDRAQILAKKSSNFRLYLAIVVLTAILVFELIIGGSK
;
A
#
# COMPACT_ATOMS: atom_id res chain seq x y z
N MET A 1 -4.35 68.37 12.02
CA MET A 1 -4.04 67.26 12.96
C MET A 1 -4.32 65.86 12.39
N SER A 2 -4.68 65.69 11.10
CA SER A 2 -5.06 64.35 10.57
C SER A 2 -3.90 63.49 10.04
N GLY A 3 -2.77 64.07 9.64
CA GLY A 3 -1.66 63.32 9.01
C GLY A 3 -0.94 62.32 9.93
N GLY A 4 -0.82 62.60 11.23
CA GLY A 4 -0.14 61.72 12.19
C GLY A 4 -0.94 60.48 12.61
N GLN A 5 -2.28 60.54 12.55
CA GLN A 5 -3.13 59.40 12.87
C GLN A 5 -3.15 58.36 11.74
N ALA A 6 -3.05 58.82 10.49
CA ALA A 6 -2.98 57.95 9.32
C ALA A 6 -1.67 57.14 9.27
N THR A 7 -0.54 57.72 9.68
CA THR A 7 0.74 56.99 9.72
C THR A 7 0.81 55.99 10.88
N ALA A 8 0.24 56.32 12.05
CA ALA A 8 0.18 55.41 13.18
C ALA A 8 -0.68 54.16 12.91
N SER A 9 -1.83 54.34 12.28
CA SER A 9 -2.69 53.21 11.88
C SER A 9 -2.04 52.31 10.82
N ALA A 10 -1.30 52.89 9.87
CA ALA A 10 -0.53 52.12 8.89
C ALA A 10 0.57 51.27 9.56
N TRP A 11 1.31 51.84 10.50
CA TRP A 11 2.32 51.10 11.27
C TRP A 11 1.73 49.98 12.13
N SER A 12 0.57 50.21 12.75
CA SER A 12 -0.14 49.18 13.52
C SER A 12 -0.52 48.00 12.61
N ALA A 13 -1.16 48.28 11.47
CA ALA A 13 -1.57 47.24 10.54
C ALA A 13 -0.37 46.45 9.99
N TRP A 14 0.76 47.13 9.74
CA TRP A 14 2.00 46.48 9.32
C TRP A 14 2.56 45.55 10.39
N LEU A 15 2.55 45.96 11.66
CA LEU A 15 2.97 45.12 12.79
C LEU A 15 2.09 43.88 12.94
N ASP A 16 0.77 44.03 12.83
CA ASP A 16 -0.16 42.89 12.88
C ASP A 16 0.12 41.89 11.76
N ARG A 17 0.39 42.38 10.54
CA ARG A 17 0.77 41.53 9.40
C ARG A 17 2.11 40.83 9.64
N LEU A 18 3.09 41.53 10.21
CA LEU A 18 4.40 40.96 10.53
C LEU A 18 4.26 39.81 11.53
N GLU A 19 3.51 40.01 12.61
CA GLU A 19 3.29 39.00 13.63
C GLU A 19 2.54 37.77 13.09
N ASN A 20 1.51 38.00 12.27
CA ASN A 20 0.80 36.93 11.56
C ASN A 20 1.72 36.14 10.61
N ALA A 21 2.59 36.83 9.87
CA ALA A 21 3.54 36.19 8.97
C ALA A 21 4.60 35.38 9.74
N ARG A 22 5.13 35.88 10.86
CA ARG A 22 6.06 35.13 11.72
C ARG A 22 5.42 33.90 12.34
N THR A 23 4.18 34.03 12.82
CA THR A 23 3.43 32.88 13.36
C THR A 23 3.19 31.83 12.27
N SER A 24 2.86 32.28 11.05
CA SER A 24 2.68 31.41 9.90
C SER A 24 3.99 30.69 9.52
N GLU A 25 5.12 31.40 9.49
CA GLU A 25 6.45 30.83 9.27
C GLU A 25 6.74 29.73 10.28
N LYS A 26 6.56 30.00 11.58
CA LYS A 26 6.86 29.03 12.66
C LYS A 26 5.99 27.76 12.54
N ASN A 27 4.72 27.94 12.22
CA ASN A 27 3.79 26.83 12.01
C ASN A 27 4.18 26.02 10.77
N LEU A 28 4.55 26.68 9.67
CA LEU A 28 4.95 26.02 8.43
C LEU A 28 6.29 25.31 8.57
N SER A 29 7.28 25.92 9.23
CA SER A 29 8.57 25.28 9.48
C SER A 29 8.43 24.04 10.36
N THR A 30 7.52 24.06 11.34
CA THR A 30 7.18 22.88 12.15
C THR A 30 6.52 21.78 11.30
N LYS A 31 5.55 22.13 10.45
CA LYS A 31 4.87 21.16 9.57
C LYS A 31 5.84 20.55 8.56
N ILE A 32 6.69 21.37 7.94
CA ILE A 32 7.74 20.91 7.02
C ILE A 32 8.64 19.92 7.75
N ARG A 33 9.16 20.26 8.94
CA ARG A 33 10.00 19.35 9.76
C ARG A 33 9.31 18.02 10.08
N SER A 34 7.99 18.04 10.33
CA SER A 34 7.21 16.82 10.58
C SER A 34 6.98 15.93 9.35
N GLY A 35 7.37 16.38 8.14
CA GLY A 35 7.25 15.62 6.89
C GLY A 35 5.90 15.76 6.18
N ASN A 36 4.92 16.46 6.77
CA ASN A 36 3.61 16.66 6.16
C ASN A 36 3.61 17.87 5.20
N VAL A 37 4.14 17.69 3.97
CA VAL A 37 4.28 18.78 2.99
C VAL A 37 3.21 18.83 1.89
N ALA A 38 2.38 17.78 1.73
CA ALA A 38 1.43 17.64 0.62
C ALA A 38 0.45 18.82 0.47
N ASN A 39 0.05 19.44 1.60
CA ASN A 39 -0.92 20.53 1.62
C ASN A 39 -0.32 21.90 1.94
N LEU A 40 1.02 22.03 1.94
CA LEU A 40 1.69 23.25 2.37
C LEU A 40 1.92 24.27 1.25
N GLY A 41 1.88 23.86 -0.02
CA GLY A 41 2.23 24.75 -1.15
C GLY A 41 1.48 26.08 -1.14
N THR A 42 0.15 26.04 -0.95
CA THR A 42 -0.69 27.24 -0.86
C THR A 42 -0.27 28.14 0.31
N SER A 43 0.02 27.58 1.48
CA SER A 43 0.38 28.35 2.67
C SER A 43 1.80 28.93 2.59
N VAL A 44 2.75 28.18 2.01
CA VAL A 44 4.14 28.64 1.80
C VAL A 44 4.15 29.79 0.79
N PHE A 45 3.39 29.69 -0.30
CA PHE A 45 3.27 30.77 -1.27
C PHE A 45 2.55 32.00 -0.69
N ALA A 46 1.48 31.80 0.07
CA ALA A 46 0.78 32.88 0.76
C ALA A 46 1.71 33.63 1.73
N LEU A 47 2.55 32.89 2.47
CA LEU A 47 3.59 33.47 3.32
C LEU A 47 4.59 34.29 2.50
N GLN A 48 5.14 33.73 1.42
CA GLN A 48 6.07 34.45 0.54
C GLN A 48 5.46 35.77 0.01
N GLN A 49 4.19 35.73 -0.41
CA GLN A 49 3.48 36.91 -0.88
C GLN A 49 3.27 37.93 0.25
N SER A 50 2.94 37.47 1.47
CA SER A 50 2.77 38.34 2.64
C SER A 50 4.07 39.06 3.02
N VAL A 51 5.22 38.36 2.98
CA VAL A 51 6.54 38.95 3.25
C VAL A 51 6.90 39.98 2.19
N SER A 52 6.60 39.70 0.92
CA SER A 52 6.82 40.66 -0.17
C SER A 52 5.93 41.90 -0.07
N ARG A 53 4.72 41.77 0.49
CA ARG A 53 3.86 42.92 0.81
C ARG A 53 4.42 43.71 1.99
N LEU A 54 4.80 43.04 3.08
CA LEU A 54 5.43 43.66 4.25
C LEU A 54 6.66 44.48 3.88
N ARG A 55 7.50 43.98 2.97
CA ARG A 55 8.68 44.69 2.49
C ARG A 55 8.33 45.98 1.73
N ARG A 56 7.42 45.89 0.76
CA ARG A 56 6.97 47.07 0.01
C ARG A 56 6.31 48.11 0.90
N GLU A 57 5.50 47.68 1.86
CA GLU A 57 4.86 48.56 2.84
C GLU A 57 5.93 49.25 3.71
N PHE A 58 6.91 48.51 4.22
CA PHE A 58 8.03 49.05 4.99
C PHE A 58 8.82 50.11 4.20
N ASP A 59 9.21 49.79 2.96
CA ASP A 59 9.95 50.71 2.09
C ASP A 59 9.11 51.96 1.77
N SER A 60 7.80 51.82 1.56
CA SER A 60 6.89 52.95 1.32
C SER A 60 6.77 53.89 2.53
N MET A 61 6.73 53.34 3.75
CA MET A 61 6.60 54.12 4.99
C MET A 61 7.92 54.76 5.43
N THR A 62 9.06 54.27 4.93
CA THR A 62 10.41 54.75 5.27
C THR A 62 11.06 55.61 4.20
N SER A 63 10.60 55.53 2.94
CA SER A 63 11.12 56.33 1.81
C SER A 63 10.71 57.81 1.83
N GLY A 64 9.66 58.17 2.56
CA GLY A 64 9.21 59.56 2.72
C GLY A 64 9.92 60.27 3.87
N SER A 65 10.42 61.50 3.63
CA SER A 65 10.85 62.44 4.66
C SER A 65 9.66 63.01 5.46
N THR A 66 8.77 62.14 5.95
CA THR A 66 7.79 62.53 6.94
C THR A 66 8.46 62.46 8.29
N THR A 67 8.39 63.56 9.03
CA THR A 67 8.73 63.67 10.44
C THR A 67 7.89 62.66 11.23
N ASN A 68 8.31 61.40 11.22
CA ASN A 68 7.57 60.27 11.76
C ASN A 68 7.70 60.33 13.29
N ALA A 69 6.87 61.15 13.93
CA ALA A 69 6.76 61.23 15.39
C ALA A 69 6.37 59.88 16.04
N VAL A 70 5.95 58.90 15.24
CA VAL A 70 5.44 57.59 15.66
C VAL A 70 6.53 56.51 15.81
N ALA A 71 7.69 56.64 15.15
CA ALA A 71 8.75 55.64 15.22
C ALA A 71 10.12 56.30 15.33
N THR A 72 10.81 56.05 16.44
CA THR A 72 12.19 56.51 16.62
C THR A 72 13.10 55.82 15.59
N PRO A 73 14.23 56.43 15.18
CA PRO A 73 15.18 55.79 14.27
C PRO A 73 15.69 54.42 14.76
N GLN A 74 15.76 54.23 16.09
CA GLN A 74 16.11 52.95 16.70
C GLN A 74 15.04 51.88 16.46
N GLU A 75 13.76 52.22 16.60
CA GLU A 75 12.65 51.31 16.38
C GLU A 75 12.50 50.93 14.90
N LEU A 76 12.78 51.85 13.97
CA LEU A 76 12.80 51.55 12.54
C LEU A 76 13.86 50.49 12.18
N ARG A 77 15.06 50.61 12.74
CA ARG A 77 16.12 49.60 12.56
C ARG A 77 15.72 48.25 13.12
N ARG A 78 15.16 48.23 14.33
CA ARG A 78 14.65 46.99 14.95
C ARG A 78 13.61 46.31 14.07
N ARG A 79 12.68 47.07 13.49
CA ARG A 79 11.65 46.55 12.58
C ARG A 79 12.24 46.02 11.27
N GLU A 80 13.24 46.71 10.71
CA GLU A 80 13.97 46.24 9.54
C GLU A 80 14.68 44.91 9.81
N ASP A 81 15.34 44.78 10.96
CA ASP A 81 16.03 43.54 11.36
C ASP A 81 15.05 42.37 11.51
N LEU A 82 13.88 42.60 12.12
CA LEU A 82 12.82 41.60 12.23
C LEU A 82 12.27 41.17 10.86
N LEU A 83 12.13 42.11 9.93
CA LEU A 83 11.68 41.82 8.57
C LEU A 83 12.74 41.01 7.79
N ARG A 84 14.02 41.36 7.91
CA ARG A 84 15.14 40.63 7.29
C ARG A 84 15.25 39.20 7.83
N ASP A 85 15.04 39.03 9.12
CA ASP A 85 14.97 37.72 9.77
C ASP A 85 13.84 36.86 9.15
N LEU A 86 12.63 37.43 9.07
CA LEU A 86 11.47 36.75 8.45
C LEU A 86 11.69 36.44 6.96
N GLU A 87 12.28 37.36 6.18
CA GLU A 87 12.64 37.14 4.78
C GLU A 87 13.61 35.97 4.63
N THR A 88 14.63 35.91 5.47
CA THR A 88 15.64 34.84 5.47
C THR A 88 15.01 33.50 5.83
N GLN A 89 14.18 33.46 6.88
CA GLN A 89 13.44 32.27 7.30
C GLN A 89 12.50 31.78 6.20
N THR A 90 11.75 32.68 5.56
CA THR A 90 10.83 32.33 4.46
C THR A 90 11.56 31.75 3.25
N ARG A 91 12.74 32.28 2.90
CA ARG A 91 13.57 31.71 1.82
C ARG A 91 14.08 30.31 2.15
N SER A 92 14.58 30.11 3.37
CA SER A 92 15.03 28.80 3.86
C SER A 92 13.87 27.79 3.88
N LEU A 93 12.71 28.23 4.33
CA LEU A 93 11.47 27.45 4.36
C LEU A 93 11.04 27.02 2.96
N LEU A 94 11.09 27.92 1.99
CA LEU A 94 10.76 27.62 0.59
C LEU A 94 11.71 26.57 0.00
N ALA A 95 13.01 26.69 0.25
CA ALA A 95 13.99 25.69 -0.18
C ALA A 95 13.73 24.32 0.46
N ALA A 96 13.44 24.29 1.76
CA ALA A 96 13.12 23.05 2.46
C ALA A 96 11.80 22.42 1.99
N TYR A 97 10.80 23.23 1.63
CA TYR A 97 9.55 22.77 1.03
C TYR A 97 9.81 22.14 -0.35
N ASN A 98 10.53 22.82 -1.24
CA ASN A 98 10.81 22.31 -2.59
C ASN A 98 11.56 20.98 -2.56
N ASN A 99 12.60 20.85 -1.72
CA ASN A 99 13.33 19.59 -1.59
C ASN A 99 12.41 18.45 -1.14
N ARG A 100 11.56 18.68 -0.14
CA ARG A 100 10.62 17.66 0.33
C ARG A 100 9.51 17.34 -0.68
N ALA A 101 9.05 18.32 -1.44
CA ALA A 101 8.05 18.10 -2.48
C ALA A 101 8.63 17.20 -3.59
N GLN A 102 9.88 17.45 -3.99
CA GLN A 102 10.59 16.61 -4.94
C GLN A 102 10.78 15.17 -4.41
N ASP A 103 11.21 15.01 -3.16
CA ASP A 103 11.34 13.69 -2.54
C ASP A 103 10.01 12.91 -2.53
N GLN A 104 8.87 13.60 -2.35
CA GLN A 104 7.55 12.98 -2.41
C GLN A 104 7.18 12.54 -3.83
N ASP A 105 7.47 13.35 -4.84
CA ASP A 105 7.19 12.99 -6.24
C ASP A 105 8.00 11.75 -6.66
N ASP A 106 9.26 11.66 -6.24
CA ASP A 106 10.11 10.48 -6.49
C ASP A 106 9.55 9.23 -5.78
N GLN A 107 9.09 9.36 -4.54
CA GLN A 107 8.43 8.26 -3.81
C GLN A 107 7.13 7.81 -4.49
N LEU A 108 6.32 8.75 -4.97
CA LEU A 108 5.08 8.44 -5.70
C LEU A 108 5.38 7.71 -7.00
N SER A 109 6.45 8.07 -7.70
CA SER A 109 6.90 7.37 -8.91
C SER A 109 7.29 5.92 -8.61
N LEU A 110 8.05 5.68 -7.54
CA LEU A 110 8.41 4.33 -7.09
C LEU A 110 7.19 3.49 -6.70
N ILE A 111 6.24 4.09 -5.96
CA ILE A 111 4.97 3.44 -5.63
C ILE A 111 4.19 3.12 -6.91
N GLY A 112 4.13 4.03 -7.88
CA GLY A 112 3.47 3.80 -9.17
C GLY A 112 4.04 2.60 -9.93
N GLN A 113 5.36 2.47 -9.97
CA GLN A 113 6.04 1.31 -10.56
C GLN A 113 5.73 0.02 -9.78
N GLY A 114 5.78 0.07 -8.44
CA GLY A 114 5.44 -1.06 -7.58
C GLY A 114 4.00 -1.54 -7.78
N VAL A 115 3.02 -0.62 -7.87
CA VAL A 115 1.62 -0.93 -8.12
C VAL A 115 1.43 -1.55 -9.52
N SER A 116 2.13 -1.06 -10.53
CA SER A 116 2.11 -1.65 -11.87
C SER A 116 2.63 -3.10 -11.85
N ASN A 117 3.74 -3.36 -11.15
CA ASN A 117 4.29 -4.70 -10.99
C ASN A 117 3.34 -5.62 -10.20
N LEU A 118 2.73 -5.12 -9.12
CA LEU A 118 1.72 -5.84 -8.34
C LEU A 118 0.50 -6.19 -9.17
N LYS A 119 0.03 -5.27 -10.02
CA LYS A 119 -1.05 -5.54 -10.97
C LYS A 119 -0.68 -6.68 -11.93
N GLN A 120 0.54 -6.65 -12.48
CA GLN A 120 1.01 -7.71 -13.36
C GLN A 120 1.08 -9.06 -12.63
N TYR A 121 1.62 -9.08 -11.41
CA TYR A 121 1.67 -10.28 -10.58
C TYR A 121 0.26 -10.79 -10.25
N SER A 122 -0.67 -9.90 -9.91
CA SER A 122 -2.06 -10.26 -9.63
C SER A 122 -2.75 -10.90 -10.84
N LEU A 123 -2.50 -10.41 -12.05
CA LEU A 123 -2.99 -11.05 -13.27
C LEU A 123 -2.39 -12.45 -13.46
N SER A 124 -1.10 -12.61 -13.20
CA SER A 124 -0.46 -13.94 -13.26
C SER A 124 -1.04 -14.91 -12.23
N VAL A 125 -1.25 -14.47 -10.98
CA VAL A 125 -1.87 -15.29 -9.92
C VAL A 125 -3.30 -15.68 -10.30
N LYS A 126 -4.07 -14.76 -10.89
CA LYS A 126 -5.40 -15.07 -11.41
C LYS A 126 -5.34 -16.17 -12.48
N ASN A 127 -4.44 -16.03 -13.46
CA ASN A 127 -4.27 -17.02 -14.52
C ASN A 127 -3.87 -18.40 -13.97
N GLU A 128 -2.98 -18.45 -12.97
CA GLU A 128 -2.57 -19.70 -12.32
C GLU A 128 -3.73 -20.31 -11.52
N THR A 129 -4.53 -19.48 -10.84
CA THR A 129 -5.73 -19.96 -10.13
C THR A 129 -6.74 -20.55 -11.10
N ASP A 130 -6.96 -19.90 -12.25
CA ASP A 130 -7.83 -20.41 -13.31
C ASP A 130 -7.29 -21.74 -13.89
N LEU A 131 -5.96 -21.89 -14.00
CA LEU A 131 -5.33 -23.15 -14.38
C LEU A 131 -5.52 -24.24 -13.31
N HIS A 132 -5.29 -23.92 -12.04
CA HIS A 132 -5.50 -24.83 -10.92
C HIS A 132 -6.94 -25.35 -10.85
N VAL A 133 -7.94 -24.50 -11.12
CA VAL A 133 -9.34 -24.94 -11.17
C VAL A 133 -9.56 -25.99 -12.25
N ARG A 134 -8.97 -25.80 -13.44
CA ARG A 134 -9.05 -26.78 -14.54
C ARG A 134 -8.34 -28.08 -14.19
N LEU A 135 -7.14 -28.00 -13.61
CA LEU A 135 -6.39 -29.17 -13.18
C LEU A 135 -7.12 -29.97 -12.08
N LEU A 136 -7.81 -29.28 -11.16
CA LEU A 136 -8.62 -29.94 -10.14
C LEU A 136 -9.84 -30.65 -10.74
N ASP A 137 -10.47 -30.07 -11.76
CA ASP A 137 -11.57 -30.71 -12.49
C ASP A 137 -11.09 -31.98 -13.22
N ASP A 138 -9.95 -31.90 -13.92
CA ASP A 138 -9.33 -33.05 -14.58
C ASP A 138 -8.96 -34.16 -13.58
N ILE A 139 -8.34 -33.79 -12.44
CA ILE A 139 -8.02 -34.75 -11.37
C ILE A 139 -9.30 -35.40 -10.82
N ASN A 140 -10.39 -34.64 -10.65
CA ASN A 140 -11.65 -35.19 -10.18
C ASN A 140 -12.20 -36.25 -11.15
N VAL A 141 -12.15 -35.97 -12.46
CA VAL A 141 -12.56 -36.94 -13.49
C VAL A 141 -11.69 -38.20 -13.47
N ASP A 142 -10.37 -38.06 -13.30
CA ASP A 142 -9.46 -39.20 -13.25
C ASP A 142 -9.62 -40.02 -11.96
N VAL A 143 -9.90 -39.38 -10.82
CA VAL A 143 -10.25 -40.06 -9.56
C VAL A 143 -11.56 -40.84 -9.71
N ASP A 144 -12.58 -40.28 -10.36
CA ASP A 144 -13.85 -40.97 -10.61
C ASP A 144 -13.64 -42.23 -11.50
N ARG A 145 -12.81 -42.11 -12.55
CA ARG A 145 -12.44 -43.24 -13.41
C ARG A 145 -11.66 -44.31 -12.66
N ALA A 146 -10.67 -43.90 -11.86
CA ALA A 146 -9.88 -44.83 -11.05
C ALA A 146 -10.75 -45.58 -10.04
N THR A 147 -11.69 -44.88 -9.40
CA THR A 147 -12.66 -45.47 -8.47
C THR A 147 -13.53 -46.50 -9.18
N THR A 148 -14.12 -46.14 -10.32
CA THR A 148 -14.94 -47.06 -11.13
C THR A 148 -14.14 -48.28 -11.59
N GLY A 149 -12.88 -48.09 -11.99
CA GLY A 149 -11.98 -49.16 -12.39
C GLY A 149 -11.66 -50.12 -11.23
N LEU A 150 -11.37 -49.58 -10.05
CA LEU A 150 -11.11 -50.34 -8.83
C LEU A 150 -12.34 -51.14 -8.39
N GLU A 151 -13.54 -50.56 -8.46
CA GLU A 151 -14.79 -51.28 -8.17
C GLU A 151 -14.99 -52.47 -9.12
N ALA A 152 -14.80 -52.26 -10.43
CA ALA A 152 -14.94 -53.32 -11.44
C ALA A 152 -13.90 -54.45 -11.25
N GLU A 153 -12.67 -54.12 -10.86
CA GLU A 153 -11.62 -55.10 -10.60
C GLU A 153 -11.85 -55.83 -9.27
N GLY A 154 -12.37 -55.13 -8.25
CA GLY A 154 -12.85 -55.72 -7.00
C GLY A 154 -13.97 -56.74 -7.22
N ASP A 155 -14.95 -56.41 -8.06
CA ASP A 155 -16.03 -57.33 -8.43
C ASP A 155 -15.51 -58.58 -9.15
N ARG A 156 -14.58 -58.40 -10.10
CA ARG A 156 -13.91 -59.52 -10.78
C ARG A 156 -13.13 -60.39 -9.79
N ALA A 157 -12.39 -59.78 -8.87
CA ALA A 157 -11.65 -60.49 -7.83
C ALA A 157 -12.59 -61.29 -6.91
N GLN A 158 -13.73 -60.73 -6.51
CA GLN A 158 -14.74 -61.45 -5.73
C GLN A 158 -15.33 -62.65 -6.50
N ILE A 159 -15.64 -62.48 -7.79
CA ILE A 159 -16.14 -63.57 -8.64
C ILE A 159 -15.10 -64.69 -8.75
N LEU A 160 -13.82 -64.33 -8.96
CA LEU A 160 -12.72 -65.29 -9.03
C LEU A 160 -12.50 -66.01 -7.70
N ALA A 161 -12.56 -65.29 -6.57
CA ALA A 161 -12.47 -65.87 -5.24
C ALA A 161 -13.60 -66.90 -4.99
N LYS A 162 -14.84 -66.57 -5.38
CA LYS A 162 -15.99 -67.51 -5.29
C LYS A 162 -15.79 -68.74 -6.18
N LYS A 163 -15.29 -68.60 -7.41
CA LYS A 163 -15.02 -69.75 -8.30
C LYS A 163 -13.90 -70.67 -7.78
N SER A 164 -12.85 -70.11 -7.18
CA SER A 164 -11.73 -70.88 -6.62
C SER A 164 -12.16 -71.82 -5.48
N SER A 165 -13.05 -71.34 -4.60
CA SER A 165 -13.57 -72.15 -3.48
C SER A 165 -14.31 -73.41 -3.95
N ASN A 166 -15.17 -73.27 -4.97
CA ASN A 166 -15.93 -74.40 -5.51
C ASN A 166 -15.02 -75.41 -6.23
N PHE A 167 -13.97 -74.96 -6.93
CA PHE A 167 -13.05 -75.86 -7.63
C PHE A 167 -12.33 -76.81 -6.68
N ARG A 168 -11.87 -76.31 -5.52
CA ARG A 168 -11.24 -77.15 -4.49
C ARG A 168 -12.21 -78.20 -3.94
N LEU A 169 -13.48 -77.83 -3.80
CA LEU A 169 -14.54 -78.72 -3.31
C LEU A 169 -14.88 -79.81 -4.35
N TYR A 170 -15.01 -79.45 -5.64
CA TYR A 170 -15.20 -80.42 -6.73
C TYR A 170 -14.02 -81.39 -6.87
N LEU A 171 -12.78 -80.91 -6.74
CA LEU A 171 -11.59 -81.78 -6.76
C LEU A 171 -11.62 -82.80 -5.61
N ALA A 172 -11.98 -82.36 -4.40
CA ALA A 172 -12.09 -83.24 -3.24
C ALA A 172 -13.16 -84.32 -3.45
N ILE A 173 -14.32 -83.97 -4.03
CA ILE A 173 -15.37 -84.93 -4.39
C ILE A 173 -14.84 -85.97 -5.37
N VAL A 174 -14.13 -85.57 -6.43
CA VAL A 174 -13.57 -86.51 -7.43
C VAL A 174 -12.59 -87.50 -6.78
N VAL A 175 -11.69 -87.02 -5.93
CA VAL A 175 -10.72 -87.88 -5.23
C VAL A 175 -11.41 -88.86 -4.30
N LEU A 176 -12.37 -88.39 -3.49
CA LEU A 176 -13.15 -89.26 -2.59
C LEU A 176 -13.92 -90.32 -3.37
N THR A 177 -14.50 -89.95 -4.52
CA THR A 177 -15.23 -90.88 -5.39
C THR A 177 -14.30 -91.95 -5.96
N ALA A 178 -13.09 -91.58 -6.40
CA ALA A 178 -12.11 -92.54 -6.89
C ALA A 178 -11.66 -93.53 -5.81
N ILE A 179 -11.45 -93.06 -4.58
CA ILE A 179 -11.14 -93.91 -3.43
C ILE A 179 -12.30 -94.86 -3.13
N LEU A 180 -13.54 -94.36 -3.16
CA LEU A 180 -14.74 -95.17 -2.95
C LEU A 180 -14.86 -96.30 -3.98
N VAL A 181 -14.58 -95.99 -5.26
CA VAL A 181 -14.57 -96.98 -6.34
C VAL A 181 -13.44 -98.00 -6.12
N PHE A 182 -12.27 -97.56 -5.69
CA PHE A 182 -11.13 -98.44 -5.40
C PHE A 182 -11.45 -99.43 -4.26
N GLU A 183 -12.01 -98.93 -3.17
CA GLU A 183 -12.50 -99.74 -2.04
C GLU A 183 -13.64 -100.68 -2.46
N LEU A 184 -14.54 -100.26 -3.36
CA LEU A 184 -15.60 -101.12 -3.89
C LEU A 184 -15.03 -102.26 -4.74
N ILE A 185 -14.02 -101.99 -5.58
CA ILE A 185 -13.39 -103.02 -6.43
C ILE A 185 -12.61 -104.02 -5.56
N ILE A 186 -11.88 -103.54 -4.55
CA ILE A 186 -11.09 -104.40 -3.66
C ILE A 186 -11.99 -105.13 -2.65
N GLY A 187 -12.97 -104.44 -2.07
CA GLY A 187 -13.93 -105.00 -1.12
C GLY A 187 -14.98 -105.90 -1.76
N GLY A 188 -15.35 -105.65 -3.02
CA GLY A 188 -16.18 -106.54 -3.84
C GLY A 188 -15.43 -107.74 -4.41
N SER A 189 -14.10 -107.80 -4.22
CA SER A 189 -13.24 -108.93 -4.56
C SER A 189 -12.98 -109.85 -3.35
N LYS A 190 -13.86 -109.85 -2.35
CA LYS A 190 -13.90 -110.82 -1.23
C LYS A 190 -15.13 -111.69 -1.30
#